data_AF-A0A2W5XD69-F1
#
_entry.id   AF-A0A2W5XD69-F1
#
_cell.length_a   1.000
_cell.length_b   1.000
_cell.length_c   1.000
_cell.angle_alpha   90.00
_cell.angle_beta   90.00
_cell.angle_gamma   90.00
#
_symmetry.space_group_name_H-M   'P 1'
#
loop_
_entity.id
_entity.type
_entity.pdbx_description
1 polymer ?
#
loop_
_entity_poly.entity_id
_entity_poly.type
_entity_poly.pdbx_seq_one_letter_code
_entity_poly.pdbx_strand_id
1 'polypeptide(L)'
;MLGSRPTRDPDWLRLSEASGVLGVSPATLRRWGDAGRVRVFTTPGGHRRFSRQGLERLLPADRSHRPSLGSAGLTTTRITRSYRRARREAASELAWVLELTDEQRARFRERGHVLAARLLRYLDAPDGMAAAGQLREAALNAGDYGRVAAAEGLSLSQTVEGFLRFRAPFHHELATAARRRGFDTRETTELLEAAERAMDEMLLATMGGHAGSVHGRRRPVRGQAVRLGRQRATQ
;
A
#
# COMPACT_ATOMS: atom_id res chain seq x y z
N MET A 1 -2.40 6.32 -62.07
CA MET A 1 -3.66 6.02 -61.32
C MET A 1 -3.46 4.64 -60.71
N LEU A 2 -3.53 4.36 -59.40
CA LEU A 2 -4.36 4.89 -58.31
C LEU A 2 -3.54 5.03 -57.03
N GLY A 3 -3.83 6.08 -56.25
CA GLY A 3 -3.18 6.36 -54.98
C GLY A 3 -3.60 5.40 -53.87
N SER A 4 -2.63 4.90 -53.12
CA SER A 4 -2.84 4.22 -51.85
C SER A 4 -3.44 5.22 -50.86
N ARG A 5 -4.74 5.08 -50.56
CA ARG A 5 -5.36 5.79 -49.44
C ARG A 5 -4.62 5.35 -48.17
N PRO A 6 -4.07 6.26 -47.36
CA PRO A 6 -3.53 5.86 -46.07
C PRO A 6 -4.69 5.27 -45.26
N THR A 7 -4.51 4.02 -44.83
CA THR A 7 -5.36 3.33 -43.86
C THR A 7 -5.70 4.32 -42.74
N ARG A 8 -6.99 4.52 -42.48
CA ARG A 8 -7.46 5.29 -41.32
C ARG A 8 -6.88 4.62 -40.09
N ASP A 9 -5.81 5.18 -39.56
CA ASP A 9 -5.19 4.70 -38.34
C ASP A 9 -6.07 5.18 -37.17
N PRO A 10 -6.79 4.30 -36.46
CA PRO A 10 -7.71 4.68 -35.38
C PRO A 10 -7.01 5.30 -34.15
N ASP A 11 -5.67 5.32 -34.18
CA ASP A 11 -4.80 5.73 -33.08
C ASP A 11 -4.37 7.22 -33.11
N TRP A 12 -4.76 7.97 -34.14
CA TRP A 12 -4.40 9.39 -34.28
C TRP A 12 -5.61 10.31 -34.39
N LEU A 13 -5.82 11.11 -33.36
CA LEU A 13 -6.98 11.96 -33.21
C LEU A 13 -6.74 13.37 -33.72
N ARG A 14 -7.79 13.98 -34.27
CA ARG A 14 -7.83 15.41 -34.58
C ARG A 14 -7.86 16.20 -33.27
N LEU A 15 -7.48 17.48 -33.34
CA LEU A 15 -7.42 18.35 -32.17
C LEU A 15 -8.75 18.37 -31.39
N SER A 16 -9.89 18.47 -32.08
CA SER A 16 -11.22 18.52 -31.46
C SER A 16 -11.58 17.21 -30.75
N GLU A 17 -11.27 16.08 -31.37
CA GLU A 17 -11.49 14.74 -30.80
C GLU A 17 -10.60 14.53 -29.57
N ALA A 18 -9.32 14.89 -29.70
CA ALA A 18 -8.34 14.77 -28.62
C ALA A 18 -8.64 15.70 -27.43
N SER A 19 -9.11 16.93 -27.69
CA SER A 19 -9.55 17.84 -26.63
C SER A 19 -10.80 17.33 -25.93
N GLY A 20 -11.72 16.70 -26.68
CA GLY A 20 -12.91 16.06 -26.13
C GLY A 20 -12.58 14.88 -25.22
N VAL A 21 -11.62 14.03 -25.62
CA VAL A 21 -11.14 12.90 -24.80
C VAL A 21 -10.58 13.36 -23.46
N LEU A 22 -9.84 14.47 -23.43
CA LEU A 22 -9.20 14.99 -22.23
C LEU A 22 -10.06 15.96 -21.40
N GLY A 23 -11.20 16.41 -21.92
CA GLY A 23 -12.01 17.45 -21.27
C GLY A 23 -11.30 18.81 -21.13
N VAL A 24 -10.30 19.10 -21.98
CA VAL A 24 -9.54 20.36 -21.95
C VAL A 24 -9.80 21.20 -23.20
N SER A 25 -9.49 22.49 -23.15
CA SER A 25 -9.61 23.35 -24.32
C SER A 25 -8.60 22.99 -25.43
N PRO A 26 -8.95 23.18 -26.73
CA PRO A 26 -8.01 22.97 -27.84
C PRO A 26 -6.70 23.77 -27.72
N ALA A 27 -6.76 24.97 -27.11
CA ALA A 27 -5.57 25.80 -26.87
C ALA A 27 -4.61 25.16 -25.85
N THR A 28 -5.15 24.57 -24.78
CA THR A 28 -4.36 23.82 -23.78
C THR A 28 -3.70 22.60 -24.40
N LEU A 29 -4.44 21.85 -25.23
CA LEU A 29 -3.90 20.67 -25.89
C LEU A 29 -2.81 21.01 -26.92
N ARG A 30 -2.92 22.14 -27.64
CA ARG A 30 -1.84 22.64 -28.51
C ARG A 30 -0.57 22.92 -27.72
N ARG A 31 -0.69 23.67 -26.62
CA ARG A 31 0.43 23.99 -25.72
C ARG A 31 1.12 22.73 -25.17
N TRP A 32 0.36 21.69 -24.89
CA TRP A 32 0.91 20.41 -24.43
C TRP A 32 1.63 19.64 -25.54
N GLY A 33 1.12 19.70 -26.76
CA GLY A 33 1.83 19.18 -27.94
C GLY A 33 3.15 19.91 -28.19
N ASP A 34 3.15 21.24 -28.12
CA ASP A 34 4.36 22.07 -28.28
C ASP A 34 5.39 21.81 -27.18
N ALA A 35 4.92 21.55 -25.96
CA ALA A 35 5.78 21.20 -24.82
C ALA A 35 6.19 19.71 -24.78
N GLY A 36 5.87 18.91 -25.81
CA GLY A 36 6.22 17.50 -25.89
C GLY A 36 5.50 16.57 -24.90
N ARG A 37 4.45 17.05 -24.21
CA ARG A 37 3.69 16.27 -23.21
C ARG A 37 2.75 15.26 -23.83
N VAL A 38 2.38 15.45 -25.10
CA VAL A 38 1.62 14.50 -25.91
C VAL A 38 2.38 14.27 -27.20
N ARG A 39 2.44 13.02 -27.67
CA ARG A 39 3.00 12.72 -28.99
C ARG A 39 2.11 13.32 -30.07
N VAL A 40 2.68 14.24 -30.85
CA VAL A 40 2.02 14.94 -31.95
C VAL A 40 2.79 14.72 -33.23
N PHE A 41 2.08 14.56 -34.35
CA PHE A 41 2.66 14.76 -35.67
C PHE A 41 1.81 15.74 -36.48
N THR A 42 2.43 16.33 -37.50
CA THR A 42 1.76 17.27 -38.40
C THR A 42 1.63 16.60 -39.76
N THR A 43 0.41 16.56 -40.29
CA THR A 43 0.20 16.06 -41.65
C THR A 43 0.83 17.01 -42.68
N PRO A 44 1.09 16.55 -43.93
CA PRO A 44 1.58 17.45 -44.99
C PRO A 44 0.74 18.71 -45.23
N GLY A 45 -0.56 18.67 -44.88
CA GLY A 45 -1.46 19.82 -44.93
C GLY A 45 -1.45 20.73 -43.68
N GLY A 46 -0.46 20.61 -42.80
CA GLY A 46 -0.28 21.49 -41.63
C GLY A 46 -1.18 21.16 -40.42
N HIS A 47 -2.01 20.12 -40.49
CA HIS A 47 -2.90 19.75 -39.39
C HIS A 47 -2.20 18.85 -38.36
N ARG A 48 -2.29 19.23 -37.08
CA ARG A 48 -1.81 18.40 -35.98
C ARG A 48 -2.70 17.18 -35.77
N ARG A 49 -2.06 16.07 -35.40
CA ARG A 49 -2.65 14.79 -35.02
C ARG A 49 -2.04 14.34 -33.71
N PHE A 50 -2.88 13.89 -32.80
CA PHE A 50 -2.51 13.55 -31.42
C PHE A 50 -2.67 12.05 -31.21
N SER A 51 -1.65 11.42 -30.62
CA SER A 51 -1.71 9.98 -30.35
C SER A 51 -2.75 9.68 -29.28
N ARG A 52 -3.73 8.82 -29.60
CA ARG A 52 -4.74 8.33 -28.64
C ARG A 52 -4.09 7.75 -27.38
N GLN A 53 -3.13 6.84 -27.55
CA GLN A 53 -2.37 6.27 -26.44
C GLN A 53 -1.60 7.33 -25.63
N GLY A 54 -1.10 8.39 -26.29
CA GLY A 54 -0.47 9.52 -25.62
C GLY A 54 -1.43 10.34 -24.77
N LEU A 55 -2.68 10.48 -25.21
CA LEU A 55 -3.74 11.21 -24.50
C LEU A 55 -4.26 10.38 -23.31
N GLU A 56 -4.48 9.08 -23.50
CA GLU A 56 -4.95 8.18 -22.43
C GLU A 56 -3.98 8.15 -21.24
N ARG A 57 -2.67 8.25 -21.48
CA ARG A 57 -1.65 8.39 -20.42
C ARG A 57 -1.72 9.71 -19.62
N LEU A 58 -2.42 10.72 -20.12
CA LEU A 58 -2.59 12.01 -19.44
C LEU A 58 -3.89 12.09 -18.65
N LEU A 59 -4.84 11.19 -18.89
CA LEU A 59 -6.00 11.09 -18.01
C LEU A 59 -5.51 10.65 -16.63
N PRO A 60 -6.02 11.25 -15.53
CA PRO A 60 -5.84 10.66 -14.21
C PRO A 60 -6.23 9.20 -14.33
N ALA A 61 -5.33 8.29 -13.98
CA ALA A 61 -5.65 6.88 -14.02
C ALA A 61 -6.84 6.66 -13.09
N ASP A 62 -8.02 6.50 -13.67
CA ASP A 62 -9.25 6.35 -12.93
C ASP A 62 -9.13 5.03 -12.18
N ARG A 63 -8.81 5.14 -10.88
CA ARG A 63 -8.62 3.98 -10.01
C ARG A 63 -9.89 3.16 -9.93
N SER A 64 -11.06 3.76 -10.20
CA SER A 64 -12.35 3.07 -10.22
C SER A 64 -12.50 2.08 -11.38
N HIS A 65 -11.81 2.31 -12.51
CA HIS A 65 -11.84 1.43 -13.69
C HIS A 65 -10.77 0.33 -13.65
N ARG A 66 -9.96 0.28 -12.59
CA ARG A 66 -8.96 -0.78 -12.42
C ARG A 66 -9.61 -2.00 -11.74
N PRO A 67 -9.73 -3.18 -12.41
CA PRO A 67 -10.13 -4.39 -11.69
C PRO A 67 -9.27 -4.63 -10.44
N SER A 68 -9.86 -5.10 -9.34
CA SER A 68 -9.17 -5.20 -8.06
C SER A 68 -7.92 -6.09 -8.12
N LEU A 69 -6.95 -5.88 -7.23
CA LEU A 69 -5.82 -6.79 -7.04
C LEU A 69 -6.29 -8.23 -6.77
N GLY A 70 -7.44 -8.38 -6.11
CA GLY A 70 -8.14 -9.66 -5.96
C GLY A 70 -8.44 -10.34 -7.29
N SER A 71 -8.93 -9.61 -8.30
CA SER A 71 -9.17 -10.14 -9.66
C SER A 71 -7.88 -10.56 -10.37
N ALA A 72 -6.74 -9.93 -10.06
CA ALA A 72 -5.42 -10.35 -10.53
C ALA A 72 -4.84 -11.57 -9.78
N GLY A 73 -5.62 -12.14 -8.85
CA GLY A 73 -5.28 -13.31 -8.06
C GLY A 73 -4.53 -13.01 -6.77
N LEU A 74 -4.36 -11.74 -6.39
CA LEU A 74 -3.75 -11.34 -5.13
C LEU A 74 -4.80 -11.32 -4.03
N THR A 75 -4.93 -12.46 -3.35
CA THR A 75 -5.86 -12.64 -2.22
C THR A 75 -5.10 -12.74 -0.89
N THR A 76 -5.76 -12.45 0.22
CA THR A 76 -5.17 -12.62 1.55
C THR A 76 -4.73 -14.07 1.80
N THR A 77 -5.44 -15.06 1.26
CA THR A 77 -5.05 -16.47 1.31
C THR A 77 -3.72 -16.72 0.58
N ARG A 78 -3.53 -16.11 -0.60
CA ARG A 78 -2.28 -16.22 -1.37
C ARG A 78 -1.11 -15.57 -0.62
N ILE A 79 -1.32 -14.37 -0.07
CA ILE A 79 -0.34 -13.70 0.79
C ILE A 79 0.01 -14.57 1.99
N THR A 80 -0.99 -15.13 2.67
CA THR A 80 -0.79 -16.04 3.82
C THR A 80 0.04 -17.27 3.43
N ARG A 81 -0.21 -17.85 2.25
CA ARG A 81 0.59 -18.97 1.74
C ARG A 81 2.04 -18.57 1.47
N SER A 82 2.25 -17.42 0.83
CA SER A 82 3.57 -16.84 0.59
C SER A 82 4.32 -16.59 1.92
N TYR A 83 3.63 -16.05 2.93
CA TYR A 83 4.19 -15.83 4.26
C TYR A 83 4.55 -17.12 4.97
N ARG A 84 3.71 -18.17 4.86
CA ARG A 84 4.03 -19.49 5.42
C ARG A 84 5.29 -20.08 4.79
N ARG A 85 5.47 -19.90 3.48
CA ARG A 85 6.68 -20.33 2.77
C ARG A 85 7.89 -19.52 3.21
N ALA A 86 7.81 -18.19 3.16
CA ALA A 86 8.88 -17.30 3.58
C ALA A 86 9.28 -17.51 5.03
N ARG A 87 8.32 -17.78 5.94
CA ARG A 87 8.62 -18.16 7.32
C ARG A 87 9.41 -19.46 7.38
N ARG A 88 9.05 -20.50 6.61
CA ARG A 88 9.80 -21.77 6.62
C ARG A 88 11.25 -21.57 6.15
N GLU A 89 11.44 -20.72 5.14
CA GLU A 89 12.76 -20.36 4.62
C GLU A 89 13.54 -19.48 5.61
N ALA A 90 12.89 -18.55 6.31
CA ALA A 90 13.50 -17.63 7.27
C ALA A 90 13.61 -18.20 8.70
N ALA A 91 12.95 -19.32 9.02
CA ALA A 91 12.93 -19.87 10.37
C ALA A 91 14.31 -20.32 10.84
N SER A 92 15.21 -20.68 9.92
CA SER A 92 16.61 -20.96 10.24
C SER A 92 17.42 -19.70 10.57
N GLU A 93 16.97 -18.52 10.11
CA GLU A 93 17.64 -17.23 10.32
C GLU A 93 17.07 -16.46 11.52
N LEU A 94 15.77 -16.64 11.79
CA LEU A 94 15.05 -15.98 12.88
C LEU A 94 14.91 -16.92 14.08
N ALA A 95 15.99 -17.10 14.86
CA ALA A 95 16.04 -18.03 16.00
C ALA A 95 14.85 -17.86 16.96
N TRP A 96 14.45 -16.61 17.26
CA TRP A 96 13.32 -16.30 18.15
C TRP A 96 11.95 -16.71 17.61
N VAL A 97 11.79 -16.86 16.28
CA VAL A 97 10.54 -17.34 15.66
C VAL A 97 10.31 -18.82 15.94
N LEU A 98 11.36 -19.58 16.22
CA LEU A 98 11.29 -20.97 16.64
C LEU A 98 10.89 -21.10 18.12
N GLU A 99 11.27 -20.11 18.95
CA GLU A 99 10.99 -20.07 20.39
C GLU A 99 9.53 -19.72 20.72
N LEU A 100 8.79 -19.11 19.78
CA LEU A 100 7.37 -18.81 19.96
C LEU A 100 6.55 -20.08 20.18
N THR A 101 5.57 -20.06 21.10
CA THR A 101 4.62 -21.17 21.25
C THR A 101 3.65 -21.26 20.06
N ASP A 102 2.96 -22.39 19.89
CA ASP A 102 1.93 -22.52 18.84
C ASP A 102 0.80 -21.51 18.98
N GLU A 103 0.44 -21.16 20.21
CA GLU A 103 -0.58 -20.16 20.49
C GLU A 103 -0.09 -18.75 20.08
N GLN A 104 1.14 -18.38 20.45
CA GLN A 104 1.74 -17.12 20.02
C GLN A 104 1.82 -17.04 18.49
N ARG A 105 2.24 -18.13 17.84
CA ARG A 105 2.26 -18.24 16.37
C ARG A 105 0.87 -18.07 15.76
N ALA A 106 -0.18 -18.63 16.37
CA ALA A 106 -1.54 -18.46 15.90
C ALA A 106 -1.99 -16.99 16.00
N ARG A 107 -1.77 -16.34 17.15
CA ARG A 107 -2.11 -14.92 17.37
C ARG A 107 -1.41 -13.98 16.38
N PHE A 108 -0.11 -14.17 16.15
CA PHE A 108 0.62 -13.35 15.17
C PHE A 108 0.15 -13.58 13.73
N ARG A 109 -0.20 -14.83 13.37
CA ARG A 109 -0.75 -15.14 12.04
C ARG A 109 -2.09 -14.47 11.79
N GLU A 110 -3.00 -14.52 12.76
CA GLU A 110 -4.32 -13.88 12.65
C GLU A 110 -4.18 -12.36 12.46
N ARG A 111 -3.34 -11.72 13.29
CA ARG A 111 -3.09 -10.28 13.16
C ARG A 111 -2.40 -9.93 11.84
N GLY A 112 -1.41 -10.71 11.42
CA GLY A 112 -0.75 -10.53 10.12
C GLY A 112 -1.72 -10.65 8.93
N HIS A 113 -2.71 -11.55 9.01
CA HIS A 113 -3.78 -11.67 8.01
C HIS A 113 -4.64 -10.40 7.95
N VAL A 114 -5.01 -9.82 9.11
CA VAL A 114 -5.76 -8.56 9.17
C VAL A 114 -4.97 -7.41 8.55
N LEU A 115 -3.67 -7.29 8.86
CA LEU A 115 -2.79 -6.27 8.28
C LEU A 115 -2.70 -6.39 6.76
N ALA A 116 -2.47 -7.61 6.24
CA ALA A 116 -2.42 -7.86 4.80
C ALA A 116 -3.75 -7.52 4.11
N ALA A 117 -4.89 -7.88 4.71
CA ALA A 117 -6.20 -7.56 4.15
C ALA A 117 -6.48 -6.06 4.12
N ARG A 118 -6.04 -5.30 5.14
CA ARG A 118 -6.16 -3.84 5.18
C ARG A 118 -5.28 -3.18 4.13
N LEU A 119 -4.04 -3.63 3.99
CA LEU A 119 -3.11 -3.13 2.98
C LEU A 119 -3.63 -3.37 1.57
N LEU A 120 -4.22 -4.54 1.29
CA LEU A 120 -4.87 -4.79 -0.01
C LEU A 120 -6.04 -3.84 -0.25
N ARG A 121 -6.92 -3.62 0.73
CA ARG A 121 -8.02 -2.64 0.60
C ARG A 121 -7.53 -1.22 0.40
N TYR A 122 -6.41 -0.84 1.00
CA TYR A 122 -5.77 0.45 0.76
C TYR A 122 -5.31 0.59 -0.69
N LEU A 123 -4.64 -0.43 -1.23
CA LEU A 123 -4.12 -0.42 -2.60
C LEU A 123 -5.24 -0.49 -3.66
N ASP A 124 -6.35 -1.15 -3.34
CA ASP A 124 -7.56 -1.25 -4.17
C ASP A 124 -8.54 -0.08 -3.98
N ALA A 125 -8.21 0.92 -3.15
CA ALA A 125 -9.16 1.99 -2.85
C ALA A 125 -9.48 2.85 -4.09
N PRO A 126 -10.78 3.17 -4.32
CA PRO A 126 -11.21 3.87 -5.54
C PRO A 126 -10.77 5.34 -5.58
N ASP A 127 -10.52 5.95 -4.42
CA ASP A 127 -10.12 7.34 -4.28
C ASP A 127 -9.20 7.55 -3.07
N GLY A 128 -8.67 8.77 -2.94
CA GLY A 128 -7.73 9.13 -1.88
C GLY A 128 -8.35 9.14 -0.48
N MET A 129 -9.64 9.43 -0.34
CA MET A 129 -10.32 9.47 0.96
C MET A 129 -10.53 8.06 1.50
N ALA A 130 -11.02 7.15 0.65
CA ALA A 130 -11.14 5.73 0.96
C ALA A 130 -9.76 5.11 1.27
N ALA A 131 -8.72 5.47 0.49
CA ALA A 131 -7.35 5.03 0.74
C ALA A 131 -6.86 5.51 2.12
N ALA A 132 -7.01 6.80 2.42
CA ALA A 132 -6.60 7.36 3.71
C ALA A 132 -7.31 6.69 4.90
N GLY A 133 -8.59 6.36 4.75
CA GLY A 133 -9.35 5.59 5.76
C GLY A 133 -8.77 4.20 5.99
N GLN A 134 -8.49 3.44 4.91
CA GLN A 134 -7.90 2.09 5.05
C GLN A 134 -6.48 2.12 5.60
N LEU A 135 -5.69 3.14 5.25
CA LEU A 135 -4.33 3.31 5.76
C LEU A 135 -4.33 3.60 7.26
N ARG A 136 -5.21 4.50 7.72
CA ARG A 136 -5.38 4.78 9.15
C ARG A 136 -5.76 3.52 9.93
N GLU A 137 -6.69 2.75 9.42
CA GLU A 137 -7.07 1.45 10.01
C GLU A 137 -5.89 0.47 10.02
N ALA A 138 -5.11 0.39 8.95
CA ALA A 138 -3.92 -0.45 8.87
C ALA A 138 -2.88 -0.05 9.93
N ALA A 139 -2.61 1.25 10.08
CA ALA A 139 -1.70 1.79 11.08
C ALA A 139 -2.17 1.50 12.51
N LEU A 140 -3.46 1.66 12.82
CA LEU A 140 -4.03 1.30 14.13
C LEU A 140 -3.82 -0.19 14.44
N ASN A 141 -4.18 -1.07 13.50
CA ASN A 141 -3.97 -2.52 13.67
C ASN A 141 -2.48 -2.89 13.81
N ALA A 142 -1.60 -2.15 13.13
CA ALA A 142 -0.15 -2.35 13.24
C ALA A 142 0.38 -1.90 14.60
N GLY A 143 -0.15 -0.82 15.19
CA GLY A 143 0.14 -0.43 16.56
C GLY A 143 -0.33 -1.46 17.58
N ASP A 144 -1.50 -2.05 17.37
CA ASP A 144 -2.03 -3.14 18.21
C ASP A 144 -1.16 -4.38 18.13
N TYR A 145 -0.64 -4.71 16.95
CA TYR A 145 0.37 -5.76 16.77
C TYR A 145 1.60 -5.51 17.64
N GLY A 146 2.15 -4.29 17.61
CA GLY A 146 3.30 -3.91 18.44
C GLY A 146 3.03 -4.02 19.94
N ARG A 147 1.84 -3.62 20.40
CA ARG A 147 1.44 -3.76 21.81
C ARG A 147 1.40 -5.22 22.25
N VAL A 148 0.88 -6.10 21.40
CA VAL A 148 0.85 -7.55 21.67
C VAL A 148 2.24 -8.16 21.63
N ALA A 149 3.08 -7.80 20.66
CA ALA A 149 4.47 -8.28 20.64
C ALA A 149 5.20 -7.95 21.94
N ALA A 150 5.05 -6.72 22.45
CA ALA A 150 5.58 -6.35 23.76
C ALA A 150 4.94 -7.13 24.93
N ALA A 151 3.64 -7.43 24.87
CA ALA A 151 2.93 -8.22 25.90
C ALA A 151 3.44 -9.66 25.97
N GLU A 152 3.75 -10.23 24.81
CA GLU A 152 4.32 -11.58 24.64
C GLU A 152 5.84 -11.64 24.90
N GLY A 153 6.45 -10.54 25.36
CA GLY A 153 7.85 -10.50 25.77
C GLY A 153 8.86 -10.32 24.63
N LEU A 154 8.40 -10.13 23.38
CA LEU A 154 9.30 -9.85 22.27
C LEU A 154 9.93 -8.47 22.42
N SER A 155 11.22 -8.38 22.13
CA SER A 155 11.93 -7.11 22.02
C SER A 155 11.46 -6.30 20.81
N LEU A 156 11.75 -5.00 20.84
CA LEU A 156 11.45 -4.11 19.70
C LEU A 156 12.21 -4.58 18.44
N SER A 157 13.47 -4.98 18.60
CA SER A 157 14.29 -5.47 17.48
C SER A 157 13.71 -6.73 16.86
N GLN A 158 13.30 -7.73 17.64
CA GLN A 158 12.61 -8.93 17.13
C GLN A 158 11.32 -8.56 16.40
N THR A 159 10.54 -7.63 16.94
CA THR A 159 9.29 -7.17 16.32
C THR A 159 9.54 -6.51 14.95
N VAL A 160 10.53 -5.62 14.87
CA VAL A 160 10.93 -4.92 13.63
C VAL A 160 11.52 -5.91 12.62
N GLU A 161 12.39 -6.81 13.06
CA GLU A 161 13.00 -7.84 12.22
C GLU A 161 11.94 -8.73 11.58
N GLY A 162 10.96 -9.17 12.38
CA GLY A 162 9.80 -9.91 11.89
C GLY A 162 9.07 -9.11 10.80
N PHE A 163 8.72 -7.86 11.07
CA PHE A 163 8.03 -6.99 10.10
C PHE A 163 8.79 -6.88 8.78
N LEU A 164 10.09 -6.57 8.83
CA LEU A 164 10.94 -6.39 7.65
C LEU A 164 11.05 -7.70 6.83
N ARG A 165 11.14 -8.86 7.49
CA ARG A 165 11.19 -10.14 6.79
C ARG A 165 9.87 -10.44 6.07
N PHE A 166 8.74 -10.04 6.64
CA PHE A 166 7.40 -10.24 6.03
C PHE A 166 7.05 -9.21 4.95
N ARG A 167 7.80 -8.12 4.80
CA ARG A 167 7.65 -7.16 3.69
C ARG A 167 7.97 -7.80 2.34
N ALA A 168 9.10 -8.50 2.21
CA ALA A 168 9.57 -9.02 0.92
C ALA A 168 8.58 -9.98 0.22
N PRO A 169 7.94 -10.95 0.90
CA PRO A 169 6.95 -11.84 0.27
C PRO A 169 5.70 -11.10 -0.23
N PHE A 170 5.28 -10.03 0.45
CA PHE A 170 4.15 -9.20 0.02
C PHE A 170 4.51 -8.45 -1.27
N HIS A 171 5.67 -7.81 -1.32
CA HIS A 171 6.19 -7.12 -2.50
C HIS A 171 6.26 -8.03 -3.72
N HIS A 172 6.75 -9.26 -3.52
CA HIS A 172 6.85 -10.23 -4.60
C HIS A 172 5.47 -10.60 -5.18
N GLU A 173 4.47 -10.84 -4.32
CA GLU A 173 3.11 -11.14 -4.76
C GLU A 173 2.43 -9.92 -5.40
N LEU A 174 2.69 -8.71 -4.89
CA LEU A 174 2.18 -7.46 -5.47
C LEU A 174 2.74 -7.23 -6.88
N ALA A 175 4.06 -7.38 -7.06
CA ALA A 175 4.70 -7.27 -8.37
C ALA A 175 4.18 -8.35 -9.34
N THR A 176 3.93 -9.57 -8.85
CA THR A 176 3.36 -10.65 -9.65
C THR A 176 1.94 -10.37 -10.08
N ALA A 177 1.13 -9.79 -9.19
CA ALA A 177 -0.24 -9.36 -9.49
C ALA A 177 -0.26 -8.21 -10.51
N ALA A 178 0.61 -7.21 -10.36
CA ALA A 178 0.76 -6.10 -11.30
C ALA A 178 1.08 -6.61 -12.72
N ARG A 179 2.02 -7.55 -12.86
CA ARG A 179 2.34 -8.18 -14.15
C ARG A 179 1.17 -8.93 -14.76
N ARG A 180 0.43 -9.72 -13.97
CA ARG A 180 -0.77 -10.44 -14.43
C ARG A 180 -1.88 -9.51 -14.89
N ARG A 181 -1.93 -8.32 -14.31
CA ARG A 181 -2.89 -7.27 -14.61
C ARG A 181 -2.55 -6.47 -15.86
N GLY A 182 -1.37 -6.70 -16.46
CA GLY A 182 -0.90 -5.96 -17.62
C GLY A 182 -0.58 -4.49 -17.31
N PHE A 183 -0.30 -4.17 -16.04
CA PHE A 183 0.11 -2.82 -15.66
C PHE A 183 1.34 -2.40 -16.42
N ASP A 184 1.35 -1.15 -16.88
CA ASP A 184 2.57 -0.58 -17.44
C ASP A 184 3.62 -0.35 -16.35
N THR A 185 4.83 0.02 -16.76
CA THR A 185 5.93 0.27 -15.82
C THR A 185 5.59 1.34 -14.80
N ARG A 186 4.89 2.41 -15.20
CA ARG A 186 4.54 3.51 -14.32
C ARG A 186 3.50 3.08 -13.29
N GLU A 187 2.44 2.41 -13.72
CA GLU A 187 1.39 1.90 -12.82
C GLU A 187 1.94 0.89 -11.82
N THR A 188 2.85 0.02 -12.27
CA THR A 188 3.55 -0.92 -11.40
C THR A 188 4.39 -0.20 -10.36
N THR A 189 5.16 0.82 -10.76
CA THR A 189 5.97 1.64 -9.84
C THR A 189 5.10 2.37 -8.84
N GLU A 190 4.03 3.05 -9.29
CA GLU A 190 3.11 3.78 -8.40
C GLU A 190 2.45 2.85 -7.37
N LEU A 191 2.08 1.62 -7.78
CA LEU A 191 1.52 0.61 -6.89
C LEU A 191 2.53 0.13 -5.85
N LEU A 192 3.78 -0.17 -6.27
CA LEU A 192 4.84 -0.58 -5.36
C LEU A 192 5.20 0.54 -4.38
N GLU A 193 5.35 1.78 -4.83
CA GLU A 193 5.61 2.95 -3.98
C GLU A 193 4.47 3.24 -2.99
N ALA A 194 3.21 3.02 -3.39
CA ALA A 194 2.08 3.15 -2.49
C ALA A 194 2.13 2.09 -1.38
N ALA A 195 2.45 0.83 -1.75
CA ALA A 195 2.63 -0.23 -0.77
C ALA A 195 3.77 0.06 0.20
N GLU A 196 4.92 0.54 -0.30
CA GLU A 196 6.07 0.90 0.55
C GLU A 196 5.71 1.95 1.58
N ARG A 197 5.13 3.06 1.15
CA ARG A 197 4.74 4.15 2.06
C ARG A 197 3.76 3.67 3.14
N ALA A 198 2.81 2.80 2.76
CA ALA A 198 1.87 2.23 3.72
C ALA A 198 2.55 1.30 4.72
N MET A 199 3.50 0.47 4.28
CA MET A 199 4.26 -0.41 5.17
C MET A 199 5.19 0.37 6.10
N ASP A 200 5.82 1.45 5.64
CA ASP A 200 6.63 2.31 6.50
C ASP A 200 5.78 2.96 7.62
N GLU A 201 4.58 3.45 7.29
CA GLU A 201 3.64 3.98 8.29
C GLU A 201 3.20 2.89 9.28
N MET A 202 2.91 1.68 8.80
CA MET A 202 2.58 0.54 9.65
C MET A 202 3.75 0.14 10.56
N LEU A 203 4.99 0.15 10.07
CA LEU A 203 6.18 -0.15 10.87
C LEU A 203 6.34 0.87 12.00
N LEU A 204 6.22 2.16 11.69
CA LEU A 204 6.27 3.23 12.70
C LEU A 204 5.17 3.05 13.75
N ALA A 205 3.94 2.72 13.34
CA ALA A 205 2.84 2.45 14.25
C ALA A 205 3.11 1.22 15.14
N THR A 206 3.64 0.13 14.57
CA THR A 206 4.08 -1.06 15.33
C THR A 206 5.13 -0.70 16.38
N MET A 207 6.16 0.07 16.00
CA MET A 207 7.19 0.52 16.94
C MET A 207 6.61 1.39 18.06
N GLY A 208 5.73 2.33 17.72
CA GLY A 208 5.04 3.20 18.69
C GLY A 208 4.16 2.40 19.66
N GLY A 209 3.39 1.44 19.17
CA GLY A 209 2.59 0.54 19.99
C GLY A 209 3.43 -0.30 20.94
N HIS A 210 4.53 -0.88 20.45
CA HIS A 210 5.47 -1.65 21.26
C HIS A 210 6.06 -0.78 22.39
N ALA A 211 6.63 0.37 22.04
CA ALA A 211 7.24 1.28 23.00
C ALA A 211 6.24 1.76 24.07
N GLY A 212 5.00 2.12 23.70
CA GLY A 212 3.97 2.54 24.64
C GLY A 212 3.60 1.48 25.68
N SER A 213 3.57 0.20 25.28
CA SER A 213 3.29 -0.94 26.17
C SER A 213 4.39 -1.17 27.20
N VAL A 214 5.66 -1.01 26.79
CA VAL A 214 6.83 -1.15 27.68
C VAL A 214 6.87 -0.03 28.72
N HIS A 215 6.58 1.21 28.32
CA HIS A 215 6.55 2.36 29.25
C HIS A 215 5.38 2.30 30.23
N GLY A 216 4.21 1.80 29.81
CA GLY A 216 3.06 1.57 30.68
C GLY A 216 3.34 0.55 31.80
N ARG A 217 4.12 -0.50 31.50
CA ARG A 217 4.53 -1.52 32.49
C ARG A 217 5.60 -1.04 33.48
N ARG A 218 6.39 -0.01 33.15
CA ARG A 218 7.47 0.54 33.99
C ARG A 218 7.03 1.64 34.96
N ARG A 219 5.81 2.19 34.85
CA ARG A 219 5.30 3.17 35.82
C ARG A 219 4.94 2.45 37.13
N PRO A 220 5.60 2.73 38.27
CA PRO A 220 5.15 2.20 39.54
C PRO A 220 3.79 2.82 39.88
N VAL A 221 2.86 1.99 40.34
CA VAL A 221 1.60 2.45 40.95
C VAL A 221 1.99 3.32 42.15
N ARG A 222 1.87 4.64 42.02
CA ARG A 222 2.10 5.57 43.14
C ARG A 222 1.07 5.23 44.23
N GLY A 223 1.59 4.76 45.37
CA GLY A 223 0.80 4.22 46.47
C GLY A 223 -0.24 5.18 47.02
N GLN A 224 -1.41 4.62 47.34
CA GLN A 224 -2.31 5.21 48.33
C GLN A 224 -1.58 5.23 49.67
N ALA A 225 -1.11 6.40 50.07
CA ALA A 225 -0.66 6.63 51.44
C ALA A 225 -1.88 6.53 52.37
N VAL A 226 -1.95 5.43 53.11
CA VAL A 226 -2.87 5.26 54.24
C VAL A 226 -2.55 6.32 55.28
N ARG A 227 -3.40 7.36 55.38
CA ARG A 227 -3.44 8.26 56.53
C ARG A 227 -4.08 7.50 57.70
N LEU A 228 -3.26 6.79 58.49
CA LEU A 228 -3.65 6.39 59.84
C LEU A 228 -3.50 7.61 60.76
N GLY A 229 -4.57 8.39 60.84
CA GLY A 229 -4.73 9.46 61.81
C GLY A 229 -4.94 8.88 63.21
N ARG A 230 -3.94 9.06 64.07
CA ARG A 230 -4.04 8.93 65.53
C ARG A 230 -5.12 9.90 66.07
N GLN A 231 -6.09 9.39 66.80
CA GLN A 231 -6.80 10.08 67.89
C GLN A 231 -6.89 9.07 69.04
N ARG A 232 -5.92 9.07 69.96
CA ARG A 232 -5.97 9.72 71.28
C ARG A 232 -7.27 9.44 72.04
N ALA A 233 -7.21 8.41 72.88
CA ALA A 233 -8.03 8.28 74.07
C ALA A 233 -7.80 9.48 74.99
N THR A 234 -8.88 10.10 75.43
CA THR A 234 -8.91 10.89 76.68
C THR A 234 -10.23 10.54 77.37
N GLN A 235 -10.13 10.46 78.69
CA GLN A 235 -11.12 10.06 79.67
C GLN A 235 -12.44 10.83 79.58
#